data_AF-A0A5E4L6U8-F1
#
_entry.id   AF-A0A5E4L6U8-F1
#
_cell.length_a   1.000
_cell.length_b   1.000
_cell.length_c   1.000
_cell.angle_alpha   90.00
_cell.angle_beta   90.00
_cell.angle_gamma   90.00
#
_symmetry.space_group_name_H-M   'P 1'
#
loop_
_entity.id
_entity.type
_entity.pdbx_description
1 polymer ?
#
loop_
_entity_poly.entity_id
_entity_poly.type
_entity_poly.pdbx_seq_one_letter_code
_entity_poly.pdbx_strand_id
1 'polypeptide(L)'
;MKSSEILTCFQCGTCTGSCPSGRYTSLNVRWIIKDSIRKDISGDLELWMCTTCYNCQERCPRGIKITDEILRLRSVAVKKGKVLPAHRAVCRYLIETGHAIPIDDLHISTREQIGLAAPETVQKYKKALNDVKTLLKSTGFDELIKE
;
A
#
# COMPACT_ATOMS: atom_id res chain seq x y z
N MET A 1 2.34 -18.74 4.87
CA MET A 1 1.55 -19.10 6.06
C MET A 1 0.32 -18.20 6.14
N LYS A 2 -0.87 -18.77 6.36
CA LYS A 2 -2.12 -18.03 6.60
C LYS A 2 -2.13 -17.54 8.05
N SER A 3 -2.61 -16.33 8.33
CA SER A 3 -2.71 -15.83 9.71
C SER A 3 -3.67 -16.71 10.51
N SER A 4 -3.27 -17.20 11.70
CA SER A 4 -4.14 -18.05 12.53
C SER A 4 -5.42 -17.34 12.96
N GLU A 5 -5.37 -16.02 13.14
CA GLU A 5 -6.51 -15.17 13.52
C GLU A 5 -7.62 -15.20 12.45
N ILE A 6 -7.27 -15.28 11.16
CA ILE A 6 -8.28 -15.24 10.09
C ILE A 6 -9.16 -16.48 10.07
N LEU A 7 -8.66 -17.61 10.58
CA LEU A 7 -9.41 -18.86 10.71
C LEU A 7 -10.50 -18.77 11.77
N THR A 8 -10.46 -17.76 12.64
CA THR A 8 -11.50 -17.49 13.64
C THR A 8 -12.71 -16.76 13.06
N CYS A 9 -12.66 -16.35 11.79
CA CYS A 9 -13.73 -15.64 11.09
C CYS A 9 -14.96 -16.52 10.91
N PHE A 10 -16.07 -16.11 11.51
CA PHE A 10 -17.40 -16.72 11.34
C PHE A 10 -18.31 -16.05 10.30
N GLN A 11 -17.75 -15.20 9.43
CA GLN A 11 -18.45 -14.60 8.28
C GLN A 11 -19.67 -13.69 8.60
N CYS A 12 -19.69 -13.02 9.77
CA CYS A 12 -20.81 -12.13 10.16
C CYS A 12 -21.08 -10.95 9.20
N GLY A 13 -20.07 -10.46 8.48
CA GLY A 13 -20.23 -9.35 7.53
C GLY A 13 -20.09 -7.94 8.12
N THR A 14 -19.81 -7.77 9.42
CA THR A 14 -19.58 -6.45 10.04
C THR A 14 -18.52 -5.63 9.30
N CYS A 15 -17.47 -6.31 8.80
CA CYS A 15 -16.42 -5.69 8.01
C CYS A 15 -16.92 -5.09 6.69
N THR A 16 -17.80 -5.80 5.97
CA THR A 16 -18.40 -5.32 4.72
C THR A 16 -19.35 -4.16 5.00
N GLY A 17 -20.22 -4.27 6.02
CA GLY A 17 -21.14 -3.18 6.39
C GLY A 17 -20.43 -1.90 6.87
N SER A 18 -19.22 -2.04 7.41
CA SER A 18 -18.39 -0.91 7.87
C SER A 18 -17.50 -0.33 6.78
N CYS A 19 -17.40 -0.98 5.61
CA CYS A 19 -16.50 -0.56 4.55
C CYS A 19 -17.09 0.64 3.80
N PRO A 20 -16.38 1.79 3.73
CA PRO A 20 -16.84 2.92 2.92
C PRO A 20 -16.75 2.61 1.42
N SER A 21 -15.65 2.01 0.94
CA SER A 21 -15.48 1.70 -0.49
C SER A 21 -16.52 0.69 -0.98
N GLY A 22 -16.83 -0.33 -0.19
CA GLY A 22 -17.80 -1.36 -0.55
C GLY A 22 -19.24 -0.85 -0.72
N ARG A 23 -19.54 0.40 -0.33
CA ARG A 23 -20.84 1.04 -0.62
C ARG A 23 -20.97 1.52 -2.06
N TYR A 24 -19.84 1.72 -2.75
CA TYR A 24 -19.80 2.33 -4.08
C TYR A 24 -19.09 1.44 -5.11
N THR A 25 -18.53 0.30 -4.69
CA THR A 25 -17.76 -0.61 -5.56
C THR A 25 -18.13 -2.07 -5.32
N SER A 26 -17.49 -2.99 -6.05
CA SER A 26 -17.62 -4.45 -5.84
C SER A 26 -16.90 -4.97 -4.59
N LEU A 27 -16.20 -4.11 -3.83
CA LEU A 27 -15.40 -4.55 -2.68
C LEU A 27 -16.28 -5.18 -1.59
N ASN A 28 -16.13 -6.49 -1.40
CA ASN A 28 -16.73 -7.22 -0.30
C ASN A 28 -15.65 -7.78 0.64
N VAL A 29 -15.40 -7.07 1.75
CA VAL A 29 -14.34 -7.43 2.71
C VAL A 29 -14.54 -8.82 3.31
N ARG A 30 -15.79 -9.20 3.63
CA ARG A 30 -16.13 -10.55 4.10
C ARG A 30 -15.70 -11.62 3.09
N TRP A 31 -15.93 -11.39 1.80
CA TRP A 31 -15.55 -12.34 0.75
C TRP A 31 -14.04 -12.39 0.53
N ILE A 32 -13.32 -11.26 0.60
CA ILE A 32 -11.85 -11.27 0.60
C ILE A 32 -11.34 -12.20 1.71
N ILE A 33 -11.86 -12.05 2.94
CA ILE A 33 -11.46 -12.89 4.06
C ILE A 33 -11.79 -14.37 3.80
N LYS A 34 -13.01 -14.68 3.33
CA LYS A 34 -13.42 -16.05 3.00
C LYS A 34 -12.52 -16.67 1.93
N ASP A 35 -12.28 -15.94 0.86
CA ASP A 35 -11.63 -16.43 -0.34
C ASP A 35 -10.12 -16.51 -0.17
N SER A 36 -9.50 -15.62 0.62
CA SER A 36 -8.08 -15.68 0.97
C SER A 36 -7.68 -17.00 1.66
N ILE A 37 -8.62 -17.66 2.35
CA ILE A 37 -8.40 -18.96 2.97
C ILE A 37 -8.55 -20.10 1.95
N ARG A 38 -9.37 -19.93 0.90
CA ARG A 38 -9.79 -21.02 0.00
C ARG A 38 -9.04 -21.05 -1.32
N LYS A 39 -8.68 -19.89 -1.86
CA LYS A 39 -8.07 -19.74 -3.18
C LYS A 39 -7.04 -18.62 -3.18
N ASP A 40 -6.29 -18.55 -4.28
CA ASP A 40 -5.41 -17.43 -4.56
C ASP A 40 -6.24 -16.27 -5.13
N ILE A 41 -6.27 -15.15 -4.41
CA ILE A 41 -6.97 -13.91 -4.81
C ILE A 41 -5.99 -12.79 -5.15
N SER A 42 -4.72 -13.11 -5.38
CA SER A 42 -3.69 -12.11 -5.69
C SER A 42 -3.94 -11.32 -6.98
N GLY A 43 -4.82 -11.80 -7.86
CA GLY A 43 -5.24 -11.12 -9.08
C GLY A 43 -6.48 -10.21 -8.90
N ASP A 44 -7.15 -10.25 -7.76
CA ASP A 44 -8.44 -9.59 -7.58
C ASP A 44 -8.23 -8.08 -7.38
N LEU A 45 -8.86 -7.27 -8.24
CA LEU A 45 -8.75 -5.80 -8.20
C LEU A 45 -9.36 -5.21 -6.92
N GLU A 46 -10.33 -5.92 -6.33
CA GLU A 46 -10.98 -5.56 -5.06
C GLU A 46 -9.94 -5.37 -3.93
N LEU A 47 -8.83 -6.12 -3.95
CA LEU A 47 -7.75 -5.93 -2.97
C LEU A 47 -7.27 -4.48 -2.95
N TRP A 48 -7.23 -3.80 -4.10
CA TRP A 48 -6.73 -2.44 -4.27
C TRP A 48 -7.78 -1.36 -4.00
N MET A 49 -9.05 -1.72 -3.82
CA MET A 49 -10.14 -0.77 -3.50
C MET A 49 -10.23 -0.44 -1.99
N CYS A 50 -9.54 -1.21 -1.14
CA CYS A 50 -9.45 -0.93 0.29
C CYS A 50 -8.61 0.34 0.54
N THR A 51 -9.16 1.30 1.28
CA THR A 51 -8.48 2.57 1.61
C THR A 51 -7.66 2.49 2.90
N THR A 52 -7.54 1.31 3.50
CA THR A 52 -6.84 1.10 4.78
C THR A 52 -7.35 2.02 5.91
N CYS A 53 -8.65 2.28 5.94
CA CYS A 53 -9.28 3.14 6.96
C CYS A 53 -9.49 2.48 8.33
N TYR A 54 -9.15 1.20 8.49
CA TYR A 54 -9.25 0.41 9.73
C TYR A 54 -10.66 0.17 10.33
N ASN A 55 -11.73 0.78 9.83
CA ASN A 55 -13.10 0.58 10.34
C ASN A 55 -13.52 -0.90 10.51
N CYS A 56 -13.18 -1.76 9.54
CA CYS A 56 -13.54 -3.17 9.59
C CYS A 56 -12.78 -3.95 10.67
N GLN A 57 -11.55 -3.53 10.96
CA GLN A 57 -10.67 -4.12 11.98
C GLN A 57 -11.17 -3.75 13.38
N GLU A 58 -11.43 -2.46 13.62
CA GLU A 58 -11.92 -1.96 14.92
C GLU A 58 -13.28 -2.57 15.31
N ARG A 59 -14.11 -2.88 14.32
CA ARG A 59 -15.46 -3.41 14.55
C ARG A 59 -15.53 -4.93 14.44
N CYS A 60 -14.41 -5.62 14.25
CA CYS A 60 -14.43 -7.07 14.13
C CYS A 60 -14.74 -7.70 15.50
N PRO A 61 -15.87 -8.42 15.68
CA PRO A 61 -16.19 -9.06 16.95
C PRO A 61 -15.26 -10.23 17.31
N ARG A 62 -14.42 -10.67 16.37
CA ARG A 62 -13.38 -11.70 16.56
C ARG A 62 -11.98 -11.09 16.73
N GLY A 63 -11.86 -9.76 16.71
CA GLY A 63 -10.56 -9.08 16.84
C GLY A 63 -9.60 -9.32 15.67
N ILE A 64 -10.11 -9.72 14.50
CA ILE A 64 -9.26 -10.03 13.34
C ILE A 64 -8.66 -8.72 12.80
N LYS A 65 -7.34 -8.73 12.59
CA LYS A 65 -6.60 -7.63 11.94
C LYS A 65 -6.83 -7.61 10.42
N ILE A 66 -8.07 -7.29 10.03
CA ILE A 66 -8.54 -7.39 8.64
C ILE A 66 -7.73 -6.49 7.70
N THR A 67 -7.38 -5.27 8.13
CA THR A 67 -6.62 -4.33 7.29
C THR A 67 -5.22 -4.87 7.02
N ASP A 68 -4.57 -5.37 8.07
CA ASP A 68 -3.23 -5.96 7.99
C ASP A 68 -3.21 -7.19 7.07
N GLU A 69 -4.26 -8.01 7.12
CA GLU A 69 -4.38 -9.14 6.20
C GLU A 69 -4.53 -8.67 4.75
N ILE A 70 -5.35 -7.65 4.47
CA ILE A 70 -5.48 -7.10 3.11
C ILE A 70 -4.12 -6.58 2.62
N LEU A 71 -3.36 -5.90 3.47
CA LEU A 71 -2.00 -5.45 3.15
C LEU A 71 -1.06 -6.63 2.87
N ARG A 72 -1.12 -7.69 3.68
CA ARG A 72 -0.36 -8.93 3.47
C ARG A 72 -0.71 -9.58 2.12
N LEU A 73 -1.99 -9.62 1.76
CA LEU A 73 -2.47 -10.14 0.47
C LEU A 73 -1.97 -9.29 -0.70
N ARG A 74 -1.96 -7.96 -0.57
CA ARG A 74 -1.34 -7.05 -1.55
C ARG A 74 0.16 -7.33 -1.68
N SER A 75 0.89 -7.57 -0.59
CA SER A 75 2.31 -7.95 -0.68
C SER A 75 2.52 -9.25 -1.44
N VAL A 76 1.62 -10.25 -1.28
CA VAL A 76 1.65 -11.48 -2.09
C VAL A 76 1.38 -11.18 -3.56
N ALA A 77 0.41 -10.31 -3.87
CA ALA A 77 0.12 -9.87 -5.23
C ALA A 77 1.32 -9.17 -5.88
N VAL A 78 1.98 -8.26 -5.17
CA VAL A 78 3.20 -7.57 -5.62
C VAL A 78 4.31 -8.58 -5.92
N LYS A 79 4.55 -9.56 -5.05
CA LYS A 79 5.55 -10.64 -5.27
C LYS A 79 5.25 -11.51 -6.50
N LYS A 80 4.01 -11.52 -6.98
CA LYS A 80 3.57 -12.20 -8.21
C LYS A 80 3.53 -11.27 -9.43
N GLY A 81 4.10 -10.06 -9.32
CA GLY A 81 4.11 -9.07 -10.40
C GLY A 81 2.76 -8.38 -10.62
N LYS A 82 1.78 -8.51 -9.71
CA LYS A 82 0.44 -7.91 -9.84
C LYS A 82 0.37 -6.53 -9.20
N VAL A 83 1.26 -5.63 -9.61
CA VAL A 83 1.30 -4.23 -9.15
C VAL A 83 0.53 -3.35 -10.13
N LEU A 84 -0.31 -2.45 -9.63
CA LEU A 84 -1.01 -1.49 -10.50
C LEU A 84 -0.01 -0.47 -11.10
N PRO A 85 -0.17 -0.07 -12.38
CA PRO A 85 0.78 0.82 -13.06
C PRO A 85 1.06 2.13 -12.32
N ALA A 86 0.03 2.77 -11.75
CA ALA A 86 0.20 4.02 -11.00
C ALA A 86 1.02 3.82 -9.71
N HIS A 87 0.83 2.71 -8.99
CA HIS A 87 1.65 2.39 -7.83
C HIS A 87 3.09 2.12 -8.22
N ARG A 88 3.32 1.40 -9.33
CA ARG A 88 4.67 1.17 -9.87
C ARG A 88 5.36 2.49 -10.23
N ALA A 89 4.65 3.46 -10.82
CA ALA A 89 5.19 4.78 -11.13
C ALA A 89 5.65 5.53 -9.87
N VAL A 90 4.83 5.55 -8.82
CA VAL A 90 5.20 6.16 -7.52
C VAL A 90 6.42 5.49 -6.91
N CYS A 91 6.51 4.15 -6.98
CA CYS A 91 7.70 3.42 -6.50
C CYS A 91 8.97 3.79 -7.29
N ARG A 92 8.87 4.08 -8.59
CA ARG A 92 10.02 4.55 -9.39
C ARG A 92 10.51 5.91 -8.93
N TYR A 93 9.61 6.86 -8.66
CA TYR A 93 10.00 8.15 -8.09
C TYR A 93 10.76 7.97 -6.77
N LEU A 94 10.32 7.05 -5.91
CA LEU A 94 11.01 6.75 -4.66
C LEU A 94 12.42 6.21 -4.90
N ILE A 95 12.61 5.29 -5.85
CA ILE A 95 13.93 4.73 -6.18
C ILE A 95 14.85 5.82 -6.75
N GLU A 96 14.34 6.66 -7.63
CA GLU A 96 15.14 7.66 -8.36
C GLU A 96 15.52 8.85 -7.48
N THR A 97 14.53 9.37 -6.73
CA THR A 97 14.58 10.68 -6.06
C THR A 97 14.47 10.60 -4.54
N GLY A 98 14.18 9.42 -3.98
CA GLY A 98 13.92 9.24 -2.55
C GLY A 98 12.54 9.71 -2.10
N HIS A 99 11.65 10.10 -3.01
CA HIS A 99 10.32 10.63 -2.69
C HIS A 99 9.23 10.02 -3.58
N ALA A 100 8.03 9.87 -3.01
CA ALA A 100 6.85 9.50 -3.79
C ALA A 100 6.40 10.61 -4.75
N ILE A 101 6.63 11.87 -4.35
CA ILE A 101 6.38 13.07 -5.15
C ILE A 101 7.70 13.88 -5.14
N PRO A 102 8.48 13.83 -6.24
CA PRO A 102 9.71 14.60 -6.35
C PRO A 102 9.46 16.11 -6.33
N ILE A 103 10.38 16.87 -5.76
CA ILE A 103 10.41 18.34 -5.88
C ILE A 103 10.92 18.70 -7.28
N ASP A 104 10.18 19.55 -7.97
CA ASP A 104 10.52 20.14 -9.26
C ASP A 104 10.74 21.66 -9.14
N ASP A 105 11.01 22.31 -10.27
CA ASP A 105 11.28 23.76 -10.33
C ASP A 105 10.06 24.62 -9.95
N LEU A 106 8.83 24.10 -10.16
CA LEU A 106 7.61 24.79 -9.75
C LEU A 106 7.49 24.81 -8.22
N HIS A 107 7.83 23.69 -7.57
CA HIS A 107 7.86 23.64 -6.11
C HIS A 107 8.90 24.62 -5.53
N ILE A 108 10.10 24.70 -6.14
CA ILE A 108 11.17 25.61 -5.69
C ILE A 108 10.74 27.07 -5.85
N SER A 109 10.26 27.45 -7.05
CA SER A 109 9.81 28.82 -7.31
C SER A 109 8.64 29.25 -6.43
N THR A 110 7.66 28.35 -6.20
CA THR A 110 6.53 28.62 -5.30
C THR A 110 7.02 28.87 -3.87
N ARG A 111 8.02 28.10 -3.40
CA ARG A 111 8.60 28.28 -2.06
C ARG A 111 9.32 29.61 -1.94
N GLU A 112 10.11 30.00 -2.92
CA GLU A 112 10.81 31.28 -2.95
C GLU A 112 9.82 32.46 -2.91
N GLN A 113 8.71 32.37 -3.65
CA GLN A 113 7.64 33.38 -3.63
C GLN A 113 7.04 33.60 -2.24
N ILE A 114 6.96 32.56 -1.42
CA ILE A 114 6.47 32.65 -0.02
C ILE A 114 7.61 32.77 1.00
N GLY A 115 8.83 33.07 0.57
CA GLY A 115 9.98 33.31 1.44
C GLY A 115 10.57 32.06 2.10
N LEU A 116 10.31 30.88 1.55
CA LEU A 116 10.83 29.61 2.05
C LEU A 116 12.04 29.13 1.23
N ALA A 117 13.10 28.72 1.92
CA ALA A 117 14.26 28.09 1.29
C ALA A 117 13.94 26.69 0.71
N ALA A 118 14.83 26.16 -0.12
CA ALA A 118 14.77 24.77 -0.57
C ALA A 118 14.74 23.80 0.64
N PRO A 119 13.83 22.82 0.67
CA PRO A 119 13.63 21.99 1.85
C PRO A 119 14.79 21.00 2.06
N GLU A 120 15.06 20.66 3.32
CA GLU A 120 16.14 19.74 3.70
C GLU A 120 15.74 18.27 3.50
N THR A 121 15.63 17.86 2.24
CA THR A 121 15.13 16.53 1.85
C THR A 121 16.23 15.63 1.29
N VAL A 122 15.87 14.35 1.09
CA VAL A 122 16.75 13.35 0.45
C VAL A 122 17.23 13.79 -0.95
N GLN A 123 16.45 14.60 -1.68
CA GLN A 123 16.83 15.11 -3.00
C GLN A 123 17.98 16.12 -2.93
N LYS A 124 18.06 16.92 -1.85
CA LYS A 124 19.13 17.90 -1.66
C LYS A 124 20.46 17.24 -1.33
N TYR A 125 20.43 16.14 -0.56
CA TYR A 125 21.62 15.49 -0.04
C TYR A 125 21.95 14.19 -0.77
N LYS A 126 22.96 14.23 -1.66
CA LYS A 126 23.40 13.05 -2.45
C LYS A 126 23.71 11.82 -1.59
N LYS A 127 24.32 12.00 -0.41
CA LYS A 127 24.62 10.90 0.52
C LYS A 127 23.34 10.22 1.00
N ALA A 128 22.36 11.01 1.45
CA ALA A 128 21.07 10.46 1.93
C ALA A 128 20.34 9.69 0.82
N LEU A 129 20.36 10.20 -0.42
CA LEU A 129 19.78 9.48 -1.56
C LEU A 129 20.48 8.13 -1.81
N ASN A 130 21.80 8.09 -1.68
CA ASN A 130 22.55 6.85 -1.82
C ASN A 130 22.23 5.85 -0.69
N ASP A 131 22.05 6.34 0.54
CA ASP A 131 21.67 5.51 1.69
C ASP A 131 20.27 4.89 1.47
N VAL A 132 19.30 5.69 1.00
CA VAL A 132 17.96 5.20 0.61
C VAL A 132 18.06 4.13 -0.48
N LYS A 133 18.81 4.39 -1.56
CA LYS A 133 19.02 3.42 -2.64
C LYS A 133 19.66 2.12 -2.16
N THR A 134 20.59 2.22 -1.21
CA THR A 134 21.23 1.04 -0.59
C THR A 134 20.22 0.21 0.20
N LEU A 135 19.34 0.85 0.98
CA LEU A 135 18.29 0.16 1.73
C LEU A 135 17.28 -0.51 0.78
N LEU A 136 16.82 0.19 -0.26
CA LEU A 136 15.88 -0.36 -1.24
C LEU A 136 16.46 -1.62 -1.92
N LYS A 137 17.73 -1.59 -2.34
CA LYS A 137 18.44 -2.75 -2.88
C LYS A 137 18.55 -3.89 -1.87
N SER A 138 18.91 -3.59 -0.62
CA SER A 138 19.08 -4.62 0.42
C SER A 138 17.79 -5.39 0.74
N THR A 139 16.63 -4.78 0.48
CA THR A 139 15.31 -5.39 0.68
C THR A 139 14.76 -6.06 -0.59
N GLY A 140 15.47 -5.96 -1.72
CA GLY A 140 15.01 -6.42 -3.04
C GLY A 140 13.80 -5.63 -3.57
N PHE A 141 13.57 -4.41 -3.05
CA PHE A 141 12.42 -3.60 -3.45
C PHE A 141 12.50 -3.16 -4.91
N ASP A 142 13.70 -2.85 -5.39
CA ASP A 142 13.95 -2.52 -6.79
C ASP A 142 13.57 -3.68 -7.72
N GLU A 143 13.94 -4.91 -7.38
CA GLU A 143 13.55 -6.11 -8.14
C GLU A 143 12.04 -6.33 -8.19
N LEU A 144 11.32 -6.07 -7.08
CA LEU A 144 9.85 -6.23 -7.01
C LEU A 144 9.09 -5.28 -7.95
N ILE A 145 9.70 -4.15 -8.31
CA ILE A 145 9.08 -3.07 -9.06
C ILE A 145 9.53 -3.06 -10.53
N LYS A 146 10.52 -3.89 -10.91
CA LYS A 146 10.91 -4.11 -12.31
C LYS A 146 9.74 -4.61 -13.16
N GLU A 147 9.78 -4.28 -14.45
CA GLU A 147 8.71 -4.60 -15.38
C GLU A 147 8.59 -6.09 -15.70
#